data_AF-A0A964NH83-F1
#
_entry.id   AF-A0A964NH83-F1
#
_cell.length_a   1.000
_cell.length_b   1.000
_cell.length_c   1.000
_cell.angle_alpha   90.00
_cell.angle_beta   90.00
_cell.angle_gamma   90.00
#
_symmetry.space_group_name_H-M   'P 1'
#
loop_
_entity.id
_entity.type
_entity.pdbx_description
1 polymer ?
#
loop_
_entity_poly.entity_id
_entity_poly.type
_entity_poly.pdbx_seq_one_letter_code
_entity_poly.pdbx_strand_id
1 'polypeptide(L)'
;RSAPAHERAIRTLMQWNIEVDEAMFLGGLPKGEFLKEFEPDFFFDDQTGHIESAALHVPAGHVASGISNPPPSNSPSGDATH
;
A
#
# COMPACT_ATOMS: atom_id res chain seq x y z
N ARG A 1 1.51 17.26 2.37
CA ARG A 1 0.83 17.05 3.67
C ARG A 1 0.20 15.66 3.63
N SER A 2 0.94 14.63 4.06
CA SER A 2 0.60 13.21 3.87
C SER A 2 0.47 12.43 5.18
N ALA A 3 0.37 13.15 6.31
CA ALA A 3 0.54 12.62 7.68
C ALA A 3 -0.38 11.44 8.06
N PRO A 4 -1.70 11.46 7.80
CA PRO A 4 -2.59 10.42 8.32
C PRO A 4 -2.59 9.13 7.48
N ALA A 5 -2.23 9.20 6.21
CA ALA A 5 -2.30 8.07 5.29
C ALA A 5 -1.09 7.13 5.44
N HIS A 6 0.11 7.70 5.63
CA HIS A 6 1.32 6.91 5.80
C HIS A 6 1.32 6.11 7.11
N GLU A 7 0.86 6.72 8.20
CA GLU A 7 0.80 6.07 9.50
C GLU A 7 -0.16 4.87 9.48
N ARG A 8 -1.29 5.00 8.77
CA ARG A 8 -2.25 3.91 8.61
C ARG A 8 -1.64 2.72 7.86
N ALA A 9 -0.94 2.98 6.76
CA ALA A 9 -0.31 1.91 5.97
C ALA A 9 0.71 1.12 6.81
N ILE A 10 1.57 1.82 7.55
CA ILE A 10 2.58 1.19 8.43
C ILE A 10 1.90 0.36 9.53
N ARG A 11 0.89 0.93 10.21
CA ARG A 11 0.15 0.21 11.27
C ARG A 11 -0.52 -1.06 10.75
N THR A 12 -1.07 -1.05 9.54
CA THR A 12 -1.64 -2.27 8.93
C THR A 12 -0.59 -3.33 8.70
N LEU A 13 0.57 -2.98 8.13
CA LEU A 13 1.66 -3.95 7.91
C LEU A 13 2.16 -4.55 9.23
N MET A 14 2.32 -3.73 10.27
CA MET A 14 2.68 -4.20 11.61
C MET A 14 1.61 -5.13 12.21
N GLN A 15 0.33 -4.81 12.05
CA GLN A 15 -0.77 -5.69 12.50
C GLN A 15 -0.78 -7.04 11.77
N TRP A 16 -0.31 -7.09 10.53
CA TRP A 16 -0.12 -8.32 9.75
C TRP A 16 1.19 -9.02 10.06
N ASN A 17 1.97 -8.50 11.01
CA ASN A 17 3.26 -9.06 11.42
C ASN A 17 4.29 -9.06 10.27
N ILE A 18 4.19 -8.08 9.38
CA ILE A 18 5.16 -7.83 8.30
C ILE A 18 6.23 -6.86 8.80
N GLU A 19 7.48 -7.29 8.72
CA GLU A 19 8.64 -6.43 8.97
C GLU A 19 8.93 -5.56 7.74
N VAL A 20 9.24 -4.29 7.97
CA VAL A 20 9.49 -3.31 6.91
C VAL A 20 10.83 -2.66 7.19
N ASP A 21 11.80 -2.89 6.32
CA ASP A 21 13.13 -2.26 6.42
C ASP A 21 13.02 -0.76 6.12
N GLU A 22 12.43 -0.43 4.97
CA GLU A 22 12.24 0.95 4.51
C GLU A 22 10.86 1.15 3.89
N ALA A 23 10.24 2.31 4.16
CA ALA A 23 8.96 2.69 3.59
C ALA A 23 9.06 4.09 2.95
N MET A 24 8.76 4.17 1.66
CA MET A 24 8.82 5.43 0.91
C MET A 24 7.43 5.89 0.46
N PHE A 25 7.11 7.15 0.77
CA PHE A 25 5.85 7.79 0.40
C PHE A 25 6.08 8.84 -0.67
N LEU A 26 5.93 8.43 -1.93
CA LEU A 26 6.31 9.24 -3.10
C LEU A 26 5.43 10.47 -3.36
N GLY A 27 4.32 10.65 -2.64
CA GLY A 27 3.53 11.89 -2.69
C GLY A 27 3.00 12.29 -4.07
N GLY A 28 2.84 11.33 -5.00
CA GLY A 28 2.43 11.57 -6.38
C GLY A 28 3.57 11.69 -7.39
N LEU A 29 4.83 11.52 -6.98
CA LEU A 29 5.95 11.40 -7.92
C LEU A 29 5.76 10.20 -8.87
N PRO A 30 6.23 10.31 -10.13
CA PRO A 30 6.20 9.19 -11.07
C PRO A 30 6.97 7.99 -10.53
N LYS A 31 6.32 6.83 -10.46
CA LYS A 31 6.93 5.60 -9.92
C LYS A 31 8.05 5.06 -10.82
N GLY A 32 7.93 5.19 -12.14
CA GLY A 32 8.90 4.62 -13.09
C GLY A 32 10.34 5.11 -12.88
N GLU A 33 10.56 6.43 -12.88
CA GLU A 33 11.90 7.01 -12.66
C GLU A 33 12.44 6.68 -11.26
N PHE A 34 11.57 6.67 -10.25
CA PHE A 34 11.96 6.26 -8.90
C PHE A 34 12.41 4.79 -8.86
N LEU A 35 11.64 3.88 -9.44
CA LEU A 35 11.95 2.44 -9.46
C LEU A 35 13.22 2.12 -10.26
N LYS A 36 13.49 2.91 -11.31
CA LYS A 36 14.73 2.78 -12.10
C LYS A 36 15.98 3.08 -11.28
N GLU A 37 15.93 4.07 -10.39
CA GLU A 37 17.06 4.41 -9.51
C GLU A 37 17.12 3.50 -8.27
N PHE A 38 15.96 3.10 -7.75
CA PHE A 38 15.87 2.25 -6.56
C PHE A 38 16.23 0.78 -6.83
N GLU A 39 16.08 0.32 -8.07
CA GLU A 39 16.43 -1.04 -8.55
C GLU A 39 15.92 -2.19 -7.67
N PRO A 40 14.61 -2.27 -7.35
CA PRO A 40 14.07 -3.40 -6.62
C PRO A 40 14.10 -4.70 -7.44
N ASP A 41 14.31 -5.84 -6.77
CA ASP A 41 14.20 -7.16 -7.39
C ASP A 41 12.79 -7.42 -7.96
N PHE A 42 11.75 -6.97 -7.24
CA PHE A 42 10.35 -7.11 -7.64
C PHE A 42 9.52 -5.89 -7.24
N PHE A 43 8.58 -5.50 -8.11
CA PHE A 43 7.58 -4.48 -7.85
C PHE A 43 6.16 -5.02 -8.04
N PHE A 44 5.24 -4.70 -7.13
CA PHE A 44 3.84 -5.11 -7.19
C PHE A 44 2.90 -3.91 -7.08
N ASP A 45 1.87 -3.88 -7.92
CA ASP A 45 0.84 -2.83 -7.92
C ASP A 45 -0.49 -3.39 -8.49
N ASP A 46 -1.61 -2.79 -8.13
CA ASP A 46 -2.95 -3.20 -8.57
C ASP A 46 -3.45 -2.41 -9.79
N GLN A 47 -2.77 -1.33 -10.18
CA GLN A 47 -3.14 -0.52 -11.33
C GLN A 47 -2.29 -0.87 -12.55
N THR A 48 -2.95 -1.29 -13.63
CA THR A 48 -2.30 -1.67 -14.89
C THR A 48 -1.36 -0.59 -15.41
N GLY A 49 -1.74 0.69 -15.33
CA GLY A 49 -0.87 1.79 -15.77
C GLY A 49 0.43 1.94 -14.96
N HIS A 50 0.42 1.62 -13.66
CA HIS A 50 1.65 1.58 -12.87
C HIS A 50 2.55 0.41 -13.29
N ILE A 51 1.95 -0.75 -13.55
CA ILE A 51 2.67 -1.94 -14.00
C ILE A 51 3.29 -1.73 -15.38
N GLU A 52 2.55 -1.17 -16.34
CA GLU A 52 3.05 -0.85 -17.68
C GLU A 52 4.24 0.11 -17.61
N SER A 53 4.20 1.12 -16.73
CA SER A 53 5.32 2.03 -16.52
C SER A 53 6.51 1.37 -15.82
N ALA A 54 6.27 0.53 -14.81
CA ALA A 54 7.32 -0.12 -14.03
C ALA A 54 8.03 -1.24 -14.81
N ALA A 55 7.29 -2.00 -15.62
CA ALA A 55 7.80 -3.13 -16.40
C ALA A 55 8.86 -2.74 -17.44
N LEU A 56 8.98 -1.44 -17.77
CA LEU A 56 10.05 -0.90 -18.61
C LEU A 56 11.41 -0.85 -17.90
N HIS A 57 11.42 -0.96 -16.56
CA HIS A 57 12.59 -0.70 -15.73
C HIS A 57 12.89 -1.88 -14.78
N VAL A 58 11.86 -2.54 -14.25
CA VAL A 58 11.99 -3.55 -13.19
C VAL A 58 11.02 -4.72 -13.42
N PRO A 59 11.29 -5.93 -12.88
CA PRO A 59 10.30 -6.99 -12.83
C PRO A 59 9.03 -6.54 -12.08
N ALA A 60 7.90 -6.47 -12.79
CA ALA A 60 6.64 -5.96 -12.25
C ALA A 60 5.53 -7.01 -12.30
N GLY A 61 4.83 -7.21 -11.18
CA GLY A 61 3.69 -8.11 -11.04
C GLY A 61 2.39 -7.35 -10.80
N HIS A 62 1.40 -7.54 -11.67
CA HIS A 62 0.06 -7.00 -11.46
C HIS A 62 -0.69 -7.81 -10.40
N VAL A 63 -1.13 -7.15 -9.34
CA VAL A 63 -2.02 -7.73 -8.34
C VAL A 63 -3.45 -7.54 -8.81
N ALA A 64 -4.11 -8.63 -9.20
CA ALA A 64 -5.53 -8.59 -9.57
C ALA A 64 -6.34 -7.97 -8.41
N SER A 65 -7.19 -7.00 -8.73
CA SER A 65 -7.94 -6.24 -7.73
C SER A 65 -8.71 -7.17 -6.80
N GLY A 66 -8.44 -7.04 -5.49
CA GLY A 66 -9.01 -7.87 -4.45
C GLY A 66 -10.48 -7.54 -4.12
N ILE A 67 -11.00 -8.23 -3.10
CA ILE A 67 -12.33 -7.99 -2.54
C ILE A 67 -12.34 -6.61 -1.87
N SER A 68 -13.34 -5.77 -2.18
CA SER A 68 -13.52 -4.49 -1.47
C SER A 68 -13.75 -4.76 0.02
N ASN A 69 -12.97 -4.09 0.88
CA ASN A 69 -13.18 -4.18 2.31
C ASN A 69 -14.60 -3.74 2.66
N PRO A 70 -15.37 -4.56 3.41
CA PRO A 70 -16.67 -4.13 3.88
C PRO A 70 -16.51 -2.89 4.79
N PRO A 71 -17.49 -1.98 4.82
CA PRO A 71 -17.46 -0.87 5.75
C PRO A 71 -17.33 -1.40 7.19
N PRO A 72 -16.58 -0.70 8.08
CA PRO A 72 -16.44 -1.14 9.46
C PRO A 72 -17.84 -1.30 10.09
N SER A 73 -18.06 -2.42 10.78
CA SER A 73 -19.32 -2.66 11.48
C SER A 73 -19.45 -1.70 12.64
N ASN A 74 -20.31 -0.68 12.52
CA ASN A 74 -20.76 0.14 13.64
C ASN A 74 -21.65 -0.71 14.55
N SER A 75 -21.04 -1.54 15.40
CA SER A 75 -21.73 -2.09 16.57
C SER A 75 -21.61 -1.05 17.69
N PRO A 76 -22.71 -0.38 18.11
CA PRO A 76 -22.66 0.41 19.33
C PRO A 76 -22.35 -0.55 20.48
N SER A 77 -21.31 -0.24 21.25
CA SER A 77 -21.01 -0.90 22.51
C SER A 77 -22.16 -0.64 23.47
N GLY A 78 -23.15 -1.55 23.46
CA GLY A 78 -24.16 -1.62 24.49
C GLY A 78 -23.54 -2.22 25.73
N ASP A 79 -22.90 -1.39 26.55
CA ASP A 79 -22.69 -1.74 27.95
C ASP A 79 -22.63 -0.49 28.83
N ALA A 80 -23.79 -0.14 29.38
CA ALA A 80 -23.94 0.73 30.54
C ALA A 80 -25.23 0.35 31.28
N THR A 81 -25.23 -0.83 31.88
CA THR A 81 -26.17 -1.20 32.94
C THR A 81 -25.43 -1.93 34.05
N HIS A 82 -24.81 -1.18 34.96
CA HIS A 82 -25.08 -1.25 36.41
C HIS A 82 -24.42 -0.06 37.12
#